data_AF-A0A1I0FT63-F1
#
_entry.id   AF-A0A1I0FT63-F1
#
_cell.length_a   1.000
_cell.length_b   1.000
_cell.length_c   1.000
_cell.angle_alpha   90.00
_cell.angle_beta   90.00
_cell.angle_gamma   90.00
#
_symmetry.space_group_name_H-M   'P 1'
#
loop_
_entity.id
_entity.type
_entity.pdbx_description
1 polymer ?
#
loop_
_entity_poly.entity_id
_entity_poly.type
_entity_poly.pdbx_seq_one_letter_code
_entity_poly.pdbx_strand_id
1 'polypeptide(L)' 'MADYLETYIEGIPEDEKAENQVLEERLKVCKECRHFQEGLCGACGCYVALRAAVKKQKCPYKKW' A
#
# COMPACT_ATOMS: atom_id res chain seq x y z
N MET A 1 15.46 14.52 -2.62
CA MET A 1 15.62 13.25 -1.88
C MET A 1 14.59 12.30 -2.45
N ALA A 2 15.01 11.23 -3.12
CA ALA A 2 14.08 10.16 -3.49
C ALA A 2 13.65 9.47 -2.18
N ASP A 3 12.34 9.30 -2.03
CA ASP A 3 11.71 8.79 -0.82
C ASP A 3 12.10 7.31 -0.65
N TYR A 4 12.77 6.96 0.45
CA TYR A 4 13.29 5.60 0.70
C TYR A 4 12.24 4.49 0.53
N LEU A 5 10.95 4.85 0.61
CA LEU A 5 9.82 3.95 0.40
C LEU A 5 9.72 3.45 -1.05
N GLU A 6 9.99 4.31 -2.04
CA GLU A 6 9.91 3.97 -3.46
C GLU A 6 10.93 2.89 -3.81
N THR A 7 12.19 3.06 -3.39
CA THR A 7 13.25 2.06 -3.56
C THR A 7 12.88 0.73 -2.91
N TYR A 8 12.21 0.76 -1.75
CA TYR A 8 11.74 -0.45 -1.08
C TYR A 8 10.66 -1.17 -1.89
N ILE A 9 9.73 -0.43 -2.50
CA ILE A 9 8.65 -0.97 -3.34
C ILE A 9 9.18 -1.52 -4.67
N GLU A 10 10.20 -0.88 -5.23
CA GLU A 10 10.90 -1.36 -6.43
C GLU A 10 11.69 -2.64 -6.15
N GLY A 11 12.26 -2.77 -4.95
CA GLY A 11 12.98 -3.98 -4.51
C GLY A 11 12.09 -5.17 -4.13
N ILE A 12 10.76 -5.03 -4.12
CA ILE A 12 9.86 -6.15 -3.83
C ILE A 12 9.94 -7.17 -4.99
N PRO A 13 10.22 -8.46 -4.70
CA PRO A 13 10.27 -9.49 -5.75
C PRO A 13 8.90 -9.63 -6.43
N GLU A 14 8.89 -9.83 -7.75
CA GLU A 14 7.66 -9.87 -8.56
C GLU A 14 6.61 -10.88 -8.06
N ASP A 15 7.04 -12.02 -7.51
CA ASP A 15 6.12 -13.03 -6.94
C ASP A 15 5.36 -12.51 -5.69
N GLU A 16 6.00 -11.64 -4.92
CA GLU A 16 5.40 -11.01 -3.74
C GLU A 16 4.80 -9.64 -4.05
N LYS A 17 5.12 -9.05 -5.20
CA LYS A 17 4.58 -7.76 -5.62
C LYS A 17 3.16 -7.92 -6.12
N ALA A 18 2.28 -7.04 -5.68
CA ALA A 18 0.93 -6.97 -6.21
C ALA A 18 0.99 -6.48 -7.67
N GLU A 19 0.13 -7.04 -8.52
CA GLU A 19 -0.05 -6.53 -9.88
C GLU A 19 -0.43 -5.04 -9.85
N ASN A 20 -0.02 -4.29 -10.87
CA ASN A 20 -0.25 -2.84 -10.93
C ASN A 20 -1.74 -2.48 -10.79
N GLN A 21 -2.63 -3.26 -11.39
CA GLN A 21 -4.07 -3.07 -11.27
C GLN A 21 -4.54 -3.22 -9.81
N VAL A 22 -4.10 -4.28 -9.13
CA VAL A 22 -4.44 -4.56 -7.73
C VAL A 22 -3.87 -3.47 -6.81
N LEU A 23 -2.64 -3.02 -7.06
CA LEU A 23 -2.02 -1.93 -6.33
C LEU A 23 -2.85 -0.63 -6.44
N GLU A 24 -3.24 -0.25 -7.65
CA GLU A 24 -4.09 0.92 -7.88
C GLU A 24 -5.46 0.82 -7.21
N GLU A 25 -6.11 -0.34 -7.29
CA GLU A 25 -7.40 -0.58 -6.63
C GLU A 25 -7.28 -0.43 -5.10
N ARG A 26 -6.27 -1.08 -4.50
CA ARG A 26 -6.00 -0.99 -3.06
C ARG A 26 -5.69 0.45 -2.64
N LEU A 27 -4.92 1.18 -3.46
CA LEU A 27 -4.60 2.58 -3.22
C LEU A 27 -5.82 3.48 -3.29
N LYS A 28 -6.72 3.29 -4.27
CA LYS A 28 -8.00 4.00 -4.35
C LYS A 28 -8.82 3.79 -3.10
N VAL A 29 -9.02 2.54 -2.69
CA VAL A 29 -9.76 2.20 -1.46
C VAL A 29 -9.15 2.87 -0.24
N CYS A 30 -7.82 2.91 -0.15
CA CYS A 30 -7.16 3.59 0.95
C CYS A 30 -7.32 5.11 0.86
N LYS A 31 -7.18 5.75 -0.30
CA LYS A 31 -7.37 7.19 -0.49
C LYS A 31 -8.80 7.64 -0.16
N GLU A 32 -9.79 6.80 -0.39
CA GLU A 32 -11.19 7.03 -0.02
C GLU A 32 -11.48 6.68 1.45
N CYS A 33 -10.53 6.06 2.16
CA CYS A 33 -10.71 5.69 3.56
C CYS A 33 -10.56 6.91 4.47
N ARG A 34 -11.50 7.08 5.41
CA ARG A 34 -11.46 8.12 6.45
C ARG A 34 -10.19 8.16 7.30
N HIS A 35 -9.40 7.07 7.29
CA HIS A 35 -8.19 6.94 8.08
C HIS A 35 -6.92 7.25 7.28
N PHE A 36 -7.02 7.60 6.00
CA PHE A 36 -5.87 7.97 5.19
C PHE A 36 -5.33 9.33 5.58
N GLN A 37 -4.03 9.38 5.83
CA GLN A 37 -3.31 10.59 6.20
C GLN A 37 -1.98 10.61 5.44
N GLU A 38 -1.93 11.38 4.34
CA GLU A 38 -0.71 11.68 3.59
C GLU A 38 0.18 10.45 3.27
N GLY A 39 -0.43 9.34 2.83
CA GLY A 39 0.29 8.11 2.46
C GLY A 39 0.43 7.06 3.58
N LEU A 40 0.04 7.41 4.80
CA LEU A 40 -0.09 6.51 5.95
C LEU A 40 -1.56 6.25 6.26
N CYS A 41 -1.85 5.11 6.86
CA CYS A 41 -3.18 4.84 7.40
C CYS A 41 -3.17 5.04 8.91
N GLY A 42 -3.84 6.08 9.39
CA GLY A 42 -3.95 6.44 10.81
C GLY A 42 -4.69 5.42 11.68
N ALA A 43 -5.26 4.36 11.09
CA ALA A 43 -5.91 3.28 11.84
C ALA A 43 -5.01 2.05 12.07
N CYS A 44 -4.05 1.77 11.18
CA CYS A 44 -3.09 0.67 11.32
C CYS A 44 -1.64 1.17 11.54
N GLY A 45 -1.37 2.47 11.33
CA GLY A 45 -0.01 3.04 11.29
C GLY A 45 0.83 2.58 10.09
N CYS A 46 0.21 1.99 9.06
CA CYS A 46 0.93 1.36 7.96
C CYS A 46 1.09 2.28 6.74
N TYR A 47 2.24 2.20 6.05
CA TYR A 47 2.45 2.86 4.76
C TYR A 47 1.55 2.23 3.71
N VAL A 48 0.61 3.02 3.20
CA VAL A 48 -0.42 2.53 2.30
C VAL A 48 0.18 2.04 0.99
N ALA A 49 1.13 2.78 0.42
CA ALA A 49 1.80 2.39 -0.83
C ALA A 49 2.56 1.07 -0.68
N LEU A 50 3.37 0.93 0.37
CA LEU A 50 4.13 -0.29 0.65
C LEU A 50 3.20 -1.49 0.91
N ARG A 51 2.17 -1.30 1.74
CA ARG A 51 1.25 -2.38 2.08
C ARG A 51 0.40 -2.81 0.89
N ALA A 52 -0.03 -1.87 0.06
CA ALA A 52 -0.75 -2.16 -1.16
C ALA A 52 0.13 -2.90 -2.19
N ALA A 53 1.43 -2.56 -2.24
CA ALA A 53 2.40 -3.14 -3.17
C ALA A 53 2.77 -4.59 -2.85
N VAL A 54 2.56 -5.07 -1.62
CA VAL A 54 2.82 -6.47 -1.26
C VAL A 54 1.54 -7.30 -1.46
N LYS A 55 1.59 -8.31 -2.33
CA LYS A 55 0.49 -9.20 -2.70
C LYS A 55 -0.14 -9.90 -1.50
N LYS A 56 0.69 -10.43 -0.60
CA LYS A 56 0.29 -11.16 0.62
C LYS A 56 -0.32 -10.27 1.70
N GLN A 57 -0.06 -8.96 1.66
CA GLN A 57 -0.63 -8.02 2.62
C GLN A 57 -2.12 -7.81 2.33
N LYS A 58 -2.86 -7.53 3.40
CA LYS A 58 -4.29 -7.21 3.35
C LYS A 58 -4.59 -6.06 4.28
N CYS A 59 -5.70 -5.38 4.05
CA CYS A 59 -6.18 -4.38 5.00
C CYS A 59 -6.62 -5.08 6.30
N PRO A 60 -6.10 -4.71 7.48
CA PRO A 60 -6.58 -5.28 8.75
C PRO A 60 -8.06 -5.00 9.00
N TYR A 61 -8.60 -3.93 8.40
CA TYR A 61 -10.02 -3.58 8.44
C TYR A 61 -10.83 -4.21 7.29
N LYS A 62 -10.25 -5.14 6.53
CA LYS A 62 -10.88 -5.87 5.42
C LYS A 62 -11.56 -4.97 4.37
N LYS A 63 -10.99 -3.79 4.12
CA LYS A 63 -11.45 -2.86 3.08
C LYS A 63 -11.08 -3.32 1.67
N TRP A 64 -10.02 -4.12 1.56
CA TRP A 64 -9.49 -4.77 0.37
C TRP A 64 -8.67 -5.99 0.80
#